data_AF-A2T096-F1
#
_entry.id   AF-A2T096-F1
#
_cell.length_a   1.000
_cell.length_b   1.000
_cell.length_c   1.000
_cell.angle_alpha   90.00
_cell.angle_beta   90.00
_cell.angle_gamma   90.00
#
_symmetry.space_group_name_H-M   'P 1'
#
loop_
_entity.id
_entity.type
_entity.pdbx_description
1 polymer ?
#
loop_
_entity_poly.entity_id
_entity_poly.type
_entity_poly.pdbx_seq_one_letter_code
_entity_poly.pdbx_strand_id
1 'polypeptide(L)'
;IEECKRLDEAGMDYNFFYLAGIYGSGHMEEGVKNTAEVFNQLHPKVIVSSMLTVYPTSELYQEIQAGNWTEETEIEKLYELRTLVGSLDIDTYFATMGASNCINVEGHLPKDRGRMVKWLDEVIGAVDEKELRRYRENLRHL
;
A
#
# COMPACT_ATOMS: atom_id res chain seq x y z
N ILE A 1 18.18 -0.33 0.84
CA ILE A 1 18.70 -0.70 2.19
C ILE A 1 19.96 0.08 2.53
N GLU A 2 21.04 -0.06 1.75
CA GLU A 2 22.32 0.63 2.02
C GLU A 2 22.17 2.14 2.25
N GLU A 3 21.52 2.85 1.33
CA GLU A 3 21.33 4.30 1.46
C GLU A 3 20.49 4.70 2.69
N CYS A 4 19.47 3.91 3.04
CA CYS A 4 18.68 4.16 4.25
C CYS A 4 19.52 3.98 5.52
N LYS A 5 20.42 2.99 5.55
CA LYS A 5 21.35 2.81 6.68
C LYS A 5 22.33 3.97 6.81
N ARG A 6 22.79 4.53 5.69
CA ARG A 6 23.63 5.75 5.71
C ARG A 6 22.87 6.96 6.27
N LEU A 7 21.56 7.06 6.00
CA LEU A 7 20.70 8.09 6.62
C LEU A 7 20.52 7.86 8.12
N ASP A 8 20.32 6.60 8.55
CA ASP A 8 20.27 6.23 9.97
C ASP A 8 21.57 6.63 10.71
N GLU A 9 22.73 6.29 10.13
CA GLU A 9 24.07 6.63 10.68
C GLU A 9 24.30 8.14 10.77
N ALA A 10 23.74 8.91 9.83
CA ALA A 10 23.79 10.37 9.83
C ALA A 10 22.75 11.02 10.74
N GLY A 11 21.84 10.26 11.35
CA GLY A 11 20.74 10.77 12.16
C GLY A 11 19.70 11.57 11.35
N MET A 12 19.53 11.24 10.07
CA MET A 12 18.58 11.91 9.17
C MET A 12 17.28 11.10 9.04
N ASP A 13 16.16 11.78 9.27
CA ASP A 13 14.83 11.20 9.08
C ASP A 13 14.50 10.99 7.60
N TYR A 14 13.82 9.88 7.28
CA TYR A 14 13.28 9.60 5.95
C TYR A 14 11.91 8.92 6.03
N ASN A 15 11.19 8.97 4.92
CA ASN A 15 9.87 8.37 4.76
C ASN A 15 9.86 7.42 3.57
N PHE A 16 9.00 6.41 3.61
CA PHE A 16 8.71 5.56 2.47
C PHE A 16 7.39 5.91 1.82
N PHE A 17 7.37 5.77 0.50
CA PHE A 17 6.16 5.73 -0.30
C PHE A 17 5.90 4.28 -0.70
N TYR A 18 4.69 3.79 -0.43
CA TYR A 18 4.24 2.45 -0.80
C TYR A 18 3.08 2.51 -1.78
N LEU A 19 3.24 1.87 -2.94
CA LEU A 19 2.20 1.82 -3.97
C LEU A 19 1.48 0.47 -3.92
N ALA A 20 0.35 0.42 -3.23
CA ALA A 20 -0.48 -0.77 -3.15
C ALA A 20 -1.06 -1.10 -4.53
N GLY A 21 -1.04 -2.37 -4.91
CA GLY A 21 -1.53 -2.88 -6.18
C GLY A 21 -0.48 -2.98 -7.28
N ILE A 22 0.79 -2.66 -7.01
CA ILE A 22 1.83 -2.63 -8.05
C ILE A 22 2.32 -4.03 -8.47
N TYR A 23 2.14 -5.03 -7.60
CA TYR A 23 2.53 -6.41 -7.92
C TYR A 23 1.58 -7.05 -8.94
N GLY A 24 0.30 -6.67 -8.93
CA GLY A 24 -0.68 -7.15 -9.88
C GLY A 24 -1.47 -8.34 -9.35
N SER A 25 -2.59 -8.64 -10.02
CA SER A 25 -3.57 -9.59 -9.49
C SER A 25 -2.97 -10.98 -9.27
N GLY A 26 -3.24 -11.54 -8.09
CA GLY A 26 -2.74 -12.83 -7.64
C GLY A 26 -1.36 -12.79 -6.97
N HIS A 27 -0.72 -11.62 -6.89
CA HIS A 27 0.67 -11.48 -6.39
C HIS A 27 0.79 -10.67 -5.10
N MET A 28 -0.32 -10.28 -4.46
CA MET A 28 -0.29 -9.43 -3.25
C MET A 28 0.51 -10.05 -2.08
N GLU A 29 0.45 -11.38 -1.88
CA GLU A 29 1.18 -12.04 -0.79
C GLU A 29 2.70 -11.98 -1.00
N GLU A 30 3.15 -12.20 -2.24
CA GLU A 30 4.55 -12.08 -2.63
C GLU A 30 5.03 -10.63 -2.45
N GLY A 31 4.22 -9.67 -2.89
CA GLY A 31 4.54 -8.25 -2.76
C GLY A 31 4.69 -7.79 -1.32
N VAL A 32 3.76 -8.20 -0.46
CA VAL A 32 3.81 -7.90 0.97
C VAL A 32 5.02 -8.55 1.63
N LYS A 33 5.29 -9.83 1.32
CA LYS A 33 6.45 -10.55 1.88
C LYS A 33 7.76 -9.85 1.52
N ASN A 34 7.98 -9.57 0.24
CA ASN A 34 9.20 -8.92 -0.25
C ASN A 34 9.35 -7.51 0.36
N THR A 35 8.25 -6.77 0.46
CA THR A 35 8.25 -5.42 1.06
C THR A 35 8.57 -5.48 2.56
N ALA A 36 7.90 -6.35 3.32
CA ALA A 36 8.11 -6.49 4.76
C ALA A 36 9.53 -6.96 5.08
N GLU A 37 10.10 -7.86 4.27
CA GLU A 37 11.50 -8.29 4.39
C GLU A 37 12.47 -7.11 4.32
N VAL A 38 12.24 -6.15 3.43
CA VAL A 38 13.07 -4.95 3.29
C VAL A 38 12.76 -3.92 4.39
N PHE A 39 11.49 -3.60 4.59
CA PHE A 39 11.06 -2.51 5.48
C PHE A 39 11.44 -2.81 6.93
N ASN A 40 11.30 -4.07 7.37
CA ASN A 40 11.64 -4.45 8.75
C ASN A 40 13.14 -4.39 9.08
N GLN A 41 14.01 -4.09 8.11
CA GLN A 41 15.44 -3.86 8.31
C GLN A 41 15.79 -2.37 8.48
N LEU A 42 14.80 -1.48 8.37
CA LEU A 42 14.97 -0.03 8.21
C LEU A 42 14.07 0.74 9.20
N HIS A 43 14.31 2.04 9.34
CA HIS A 43 13.68 2.89 10.36
C HIS A 43 13.03 4.16 9.76
N PRO A 44 12.14 4.06 8.75
CA PRO A 44 11.44 5.22 8.24
C PRO A 44 10.55 5.84 9.32
N LYS A 45 10.47 7.17 9.36
CA LYS A 45 9.54 7.89 10.25
C LYS A 45 8.09 7.65 9.85
N VAL A 46 7.82 7.69 8.54
CA VAL A 46 6.48 7.51 7.99
C VAL A 46 6.52 6.58 6.79
N ILE A 47 5.55 5.68 6.70
CA ILE A 47 5.19 4.95 5.49
C ILE A 47 3.87 5.53 4.99
N VAL A 48 3.92 6.26 3.89
CA VAL A 48 2.73 6.77 3.21
C VAL A 48 2.36 5.79 2.11
N SER A 49 1.17 5.21 2.21
CA SER A 49 0.65 4.35 1.17
C SER A 49 -0.37 5.06 0.27
N SER A 50 -0.28 4.75 -1.02
CA SER A 50 -1.26 5.13 -2.04
C SER A 50 -1.68 3.91 -2.83
N MET A 51 -2.94 3.83 -3.22
CA MET A 51 -3.41 2.81 -4.14
C MET A 51 -3.06 3.17 -5.59
N LEU A 52 -2.56 2.18 -6.34
CA LEU A 52 -2.25 2.30 -7.75
C LEU A 52 -3.49 2.75 -8.52
N THR A 53 -3.30 3.79 -9.33
CA THR A 53 -4.30 4.33 -10.26
C THR A 53 -3.70 4.31 -11.66
N VAL A 54 -4.27 3.50 -12.54
CA VAL A 54 -3.78 3.36 -13.91
C VAL A 54 -4.40 4.44 -14.79
N TYR A 55 -3.56 5.27 -15.40
CA TYR A 55 -3.98 6.28 -16.38
C TYR A 55 -3.79 5.75 -17.81
N PRO A 56 -4.71 6.04 -18.75
CA PRO A 56 -4.58 5.59 -20.14
C PRO A 56 -3.29 6.02 -20.87
N THR A 57 -2.62 7.06 -20.36
CA THR A 57 -1.36 7.58 -20.90
C THR A 57 -0.12 6.91 -20.31
N SER A 58 -0.25 6.02 -19.34
CA SER A 58 0.89 5.36 -18.70
C SER A 58 1.39 4.17 -19.51
N GLU A 59 2.67 3.83 -19.34
CA GLU A 59 3.25 2.60 -19.92
C GLU A 59 2.56 1.35 -19.34
N LEU A 60 2.21 1.37 -18.05
CA LEU A 60 1.50 0.26 -17.42
C LEU A 60 0.15 -0.02 -18.07
N TYR A 61 -0.57 1.03 -18.53
CA TYR A 61 -1.79 0.82 -19.29
C TYR A 61 -1.54 0.07 -20.60
N GLN A 62 -0.44 0.36 -21.29
CA GLN A 62 -0.05 -0.36 -22.52
C GLN A 62 0.24 -1.84 -22.23
N GLU A 63 0.94 -2.14 -21.13
CA GLU A 63 1.20 -3.52 -20.68
C GLU A 63 -0.10 -4.28 -20.35
N ILE A 64 -1.08 -3.61 -19.75
CA ILE A 64 -2.42 -4.18 -19.52
C ILE A 64 -3.12 -4.49 -20.85
N GLN A 65 -3.09 -3.57 -21.82
CA GLN A 65 -3.69 -3.80 -23.13
C GLN A 65 -3.00 -4.93 -23.91
N ALA A 66 -1.69 -5.11 -23.70
CA ALA A 66 -0.92 -6.21 -24.27
C ALA A 66 -1.17 -7.56 -23.57
N GLY A 67 -1.83 -7.56 -22.41
CA GLY A 67 -2.09 -8.76 -21.61
C GLY A 67 -0.90 -9.24 -20.78
N ASN A 68 0.14 -8.42 -20.63
CA ASN A 68 1.37 -8.76 -19.89
C ASN A 68 1.19 -8.58 -18.37
N TRP A 69 0.21 -7.79 -17.95
CA TRP A 69 -0.06 -7.50 -16.55
C TRP A 69 -1.57 -7.31 -16.32
N THR A 70 -2.05 -7.70 -15.14
CA THR A 70 -3.46 -7.59 -14.75
C THR A 70 -3.58 -6.81 -13.45
N GLU A 71 -4.49 -5.83 -13.42
CA GLU A 71 -4.72 -5.00 -12.23
C GLU A 71 -5.35 -5.79 -11.10
N GLU A 72 -4.84 -5.58 -9.88
CA GLU A 72 -5.49 -6.04 -8.66
C GLU A 72 -6.88 -5.41 -8.51
N THR A 73 -7.81 -6.20 -7.96
CA THR A 73 -9.10 -5.66 -7.51
C THR A 73 -8.90 -4.67 -6.35
N GLU A 74 -9.85 -3.77 -6.13
CA GLU A 74 -9.71 -2.82 -5.02
C GLU A 74 -9.77 -3.54 -3.65
N ILE A 75 -10.55 -4.63 -3.54
CA ILE A 75 -10.52 -5.52 -2.37
C ILE A 75 -9.16 -6.20 -2.19
N GLU A 76 -8.52 -6.65 -3.26
CA GLU A 76 -7.17 -7.25 -3.18
C GLU A 76 -6.14 -6.26 -2.64
N LYS A 77 -6.17 -5.00 -3.12
CA LYS A 77 -5.35 -3.91 -2.57
C LYS A 77 -5.62 -3.66 -1.07
N LEU A 78 -6.87 -3.83 -0.60
CA LEU A 78 -7.19 -3.73 0.83
C LEU A 78 -6.62 -4.90 1.64
N TYR A 79 -6.68 -6.13 1.12
CA TYR A 79 -6.03 -7.28 1.75
C TYR A 79 -4.50 -7.15 1.77
N GLU A 80 -3.92 -6.57 0.73
CA GLU A 80 -2.49 -6.22 0.67
C GLU A 80 -2.12 -5.26 1.81
N LEU A 81 -2.83 -4.14 1.96
CA LEU A 81 -2.62 -3.19 3.06
C LEU A 81 -2.77 -3.85 4.43
N ARG A 82 -3.82 -4.64 4.60
CA ARG A 82 -4.09 -5.37 5.84
C ARG A 82 -2.95 -6.33 6.19
N THR A 83 -2.43 -7.04 5.20
CA THR A 83 -1.34 -8.01 5.39
C THR A 83 -0.02 -7.30 5.65
N LEU A 84 0.26 -6.20 4.94
CA LEU A 84 1.46 -5.38 5.16
C LEU A 84 1.49 -4.81 6.57
N VAL A 85 0.42 -4.13 6.99
CA VAL A 85 0.29 -3.58 8.35
C VAL A 85 0.48 -4.67 9.41
N GLY A 86 -0.07 -5.87 9.18
CA GLY A 86 0.10 -7.02 10.06
C GLY A 86 1.52 -7.57 10.13
N SER A 87 2.33 -7.35 9.09
CA SER A 87 3.68 -7.92 8.93
C SER A 87 4.82 -6.95 9.28
N LEU A 88 4.54 -5.65 9.37
CA LEU A 88 5.53 -4.64 9.72
C LEU A 88 5.82 -4.66 11.23
N ASP A 89 7.09 -4.81 11.60
CA ASP A 89 7.59 -4.92 12.97
C ASP A 89 8.67 -3.88 13.28
N ILE A 90 8.38 -2.64 12.90
CA ILE A 90 9.23 -1.47 13.07
C ILE A 90 8.45 -0.32 13.71
N ASP A 91 9.15 0.57 14.42
CA ASP A 91 8.56 1.80 14.96
C ASP A 91 8.43 2.84 13.85
N THR A 92 7.22 3.00 13.34
CA THR A 92 6.92 3.91 12.23
C THR A 92 5.46 4.34 12.27
N TYR A 93 5.15 5.49 11.69
CA TYR A 93 3.77 5.89 11.44
C TYR A 93 3.34 5.42 10.04
N PHE A 94 2.25 4.67 9.95
CA PHE A 94 1.68 4.24 8.68
C PHE A 94 0.43 5.04 8.36
N ALA A 95 0.24 5.49 7.11
CA ALA A 95 -0.96 6.23 6.73
C ALA A 95 -1.33 6.10 5.24
N THR A 96 -2.63 6.04 4.95
CA THR A 96 -3.20 6.07 3.57
C THR A 96 -3.89 7.39 3.24
N MET A 97 -3.23 8.53 3.46
CA MET A 97 -3.88 9.86 3.42
C MET A 97 -4.09 10.46 2.00
N GLY A 98 -3.59 9.81 0.95
CA GLY A 98 -3.73 10.29 -0.43
C GLY A 98 -5.14 10.09 -1.00
N ALA A 99 -5.56 10.97 -1.91
CA ALA A 99 -6.88 10.88 -2.56
C ALA A 99 -7.10 9.56 -3.33
N SER A 100 -6.03 8.88 -3.74
CA SER A 100 -6.12 7.58 -4.38
C SER A 100 -6.66 6.48 -3.45
N ASN A 101 -6.66 6.68 -2.13
CA ASN A 101 -7.18 5.71 -1.18
C ASN A 101 -8.67 5.98 -0.92
N CYS A 102 -9.52 5.01 -1.26
CA CYS A 102 -10.95 5.09 -0.92
C CYS A 102 -11.19 4.88 0.59
N ILE A 103 -10.26 4.18 1.25
CA ILE A 103 -10.33 3.80 2.67
C ILE A 103 -9.08 4.30 3.37
N ASN A 104 -9.29 5.03 4.46
CA ASN A 104 -8.20 5.56 5.28
C ASN A 104 -7.90 4.60 6.45
N VAL A 105 -6.62 4.30 6.63
CA VAL A 105 -6.09 3.58 7.80
C VAL A 105 -4.77 4.23 8.19
N GLU A 106 -4.63 4.54 9.47
CA GLU A 106 -3.41 5.14 10.00
C GLU A 106 -3.17 4.78 11.46
N GLY A 107 -1.91 4.81 11.87
CA GLY A 107 -1.49 4.53 13.24
C GLY A 107 0.02 4.35 13.40
N HIS A 108 0.47 4.35 14.65
CA HIS A 108 1.84 4.05 15.02
C HIS A 108 2.03 2.55 15.17
N LEU A 109 2.91 1.95 14.37
CA LEU A 109 3.28 0.54 14.49
C LEU A 109 4.42 0.37 15.50
N PRO A 110 4.48 -0.76 16.21
CA PRO A 110 3.48 -1.85 16.26
C PRO A 110 2.27 -1.57 17.16
N LYS A 111 2.29 -0.45 17.91
CA LYS A 111 1.30 -0.11 18.95
C LYS A 111 -0.16 -0.21 18.48
N ASP A 112 -0.45 0.30 17.29
CA ASP A 112 -1.81 0.38 16.73
C ASP A 112 -2.14 -0.79 15.78
N ARG A 113 -1.22 -1.75 15.57
CA ARG A 113 -1.36 -2.84 14.58
C ARG A 113 -2.70 -3.55 14.70
N GLY A 114 -3.06 -3.99 15.91
CA GLY A 114 -4.31 -4.71 16.15
C GLY A 114 -5.57 -3.91 15.80
N ARG A 115 -5.58 -2.60 16.11
CA ARG A 115 -6.69 -1.69 15.76
C ARG A 115 -6.79 -1.51 14.25
N MET A 116 -5.67 -1.28 13.58
CA MET A 116 -5.62 -1.06 12.13
C MET A 116 -6.03 -2.31 11.34
N VAL A 117 -5.51 -3.49 11.71
CA VAL A 117 -5.86 -4.77 11.08
C VAL A 117 -7.35 -5.06 11.27
N LYS A 118 -7.89 -4.88 12.49
CA LYS A 118 -9.32 -5.07 12.75
C LYS A 118 -10.19 -4.13 11.92
N TRP A 119 -9.81 -2.85 11.82
CA TRP A 119 -10.53 -1.88 10.99
C TRP A 119 -10.56 -2.31 9.52
N LEU A 120 -9.43 -2.76 8.98
CA LEU A 120 -9.36 -3.24 7.60
C LEU A 120 -10.20 -4.51 7.40
N ASP A 121 -10.16 -5.47 8.33
CA ASP A 121 -11.00 -6.68 8.29
C ASP A 121 -12.50 -6.32 8.28
N GLU A 122 -12.92 -5.33 9.07
CA GLU A 122 -14.31 -4.83 9.10
C GLU A 122 -14.71 -4.15 7.78
N VAL A 123 -13.85 -3.29 7.23
CA VAL A 123 -14.10 -2.62 5.95
C VAL A 123 -14.22 -3.62 4.82
N ILE A 124 -13.24 -4.54 4.70
CA ILE A 124 -13.22 -5.57 3.66
C ILE A 124 -14.51 -6.42 3.70
N GLY A 125 -15.02 -6.74 4.89
CA GLY A 125 -16.26 -7.48 5.04
C GLY A 125 -17.54 -6.72 4.68
N ALA A 126 -17.48 -5.38 4.55
CA ALA A 126 -18.65 -4.52 4.35
C ALA A 126 -18.71 -3.86 2.96
N VAL A 127 -17.59 -3.71 2.27
CA VAL A 127 -17.49 -3.03 0.98
C VAL A 127 -17.87 -3.93 -0.20
N ASP A 128 -18.34 -3.33 -1.28
CA ASP A 128 -18.59 -3.99 -2.56
C ASP A 128 -17.54 -3.55 -3.59
N GLU A 129 -16.98 -4.52 -4.32
CA GLU A 129 -15.92 -4.26 -5.30
C GLU A 129 -16.37 -3.29 -6.41
N LYS A 130 -17.64 -3.34 -6.84
CA LYS A 130 -18.12 -2.45 -7.91
C LYS A 130 -18.16 -1.00 -7.45
N GLU A 131 -18.50 -0.76 -6.19
CA GLU A 131 -18.50 0.59 -5.60
C GLU A 131 -17.07 1.13 -5.45
N LEU A 132 -16.13 0.30 -4.99
CA LEU A 132 -14.72 0.69 -4.92
C LEU A 132 -14.14 0.96 -6.32
N ARG A 133 -14.46 0.13 -7.31
CA ARG A 133 -14.04 0.35 -8.69
C ARG A 133 -14.63 1.63 -9.26
N ARG A 134 -15.90 1.93 -8.97
CA ARG A 134 -16.52 3.19 -9.35
C ARG A 134 -15.81 4.39 -8.75
N TYR A 135 -15.36 4.31 -7.49
CA TYR A 135 -14.51 5.34 -6.90
C TYR A 135 -13.21 5.52 -7.69
N ARG A 136 -12.48 4.42 -7.96
CA ARG A 136 -11.22 4.41 -8.71
C ARG A 136 -11.34 5.09 -10.08
N GLU A 137 -12.39 4.78 -10.83
CA GLU A 137 -12.62 5.30 -12.18
C GLU A 137 -13.08 6.76 -12.21
N ASN A 138 -13.67 7.25 -11.11
CA ASN A 138 -14.16 8.63 -10.98
C ASN A 138 -13.21 9.55 -10.19
N LEU A 139 -12.02 9.08 -9.84
CA LEU A 139 -10.98 9.93 -9.26
C LEU A 139 -10.65 11.05 -10.24
N ARG A 140 -11.00 12.28 -9.86
CA ARG A 140 -10.61 13.47 -10.61
C ARG A 140 -9.09 13.54 -10.60
N HIS A 141 -8.50 13.75 -11.79
CA HIS A 141 -7.05 13.84 -11.98
C HIS A 141 -6.40 14.63 -10.83
N LEU A 142 -5.41 14.01 -10.19
CA LEU A 142 -4.48 14.67 -9.26
C LEU A 142 -3.52 15.56 -10.03
#